data_AF-A0A9W4H0D2-F1
#
_entry.id   AF-A0A9W4H0D2-F1
#
_cell.length_a   1.000
_cell.length_b   1.000
_cell.length_c   1.000
_cell.angle_alpha   90.00
_cell.angle_beta   90.00
_cell.angle_gamma   90.00
#
_symmetry.space_group_name_H-M   'P 1'
#
loop_
_entity.id
_entity.type
_entity.pdbx_description
1 polymer ?
#
loop_
_entity_poly.entity_id
_entity_poly.type
_entity_poly.pdbx_seq_one_letter_code
_entity_poly.pdbx_strand_id
1 'polypeptide(L)'
;MSTMSLARLAAAGTVVAVLAIGTAACGPSDDSASSAGKSGTTAGATGSTAGTAPSASASASTPAQKKEDKPAVKAAFKGDGTFQVGSDIKPGTYKTSGNDDGMCYWERDKDAKADTDSILANDTVAGSSYVTIKPTDKIFTSTDCKDWFAAGADKPGAPKTSMGDGMYKVGTDIAAGTYKAKGGETCYWERTKDALHDVDSILANDNVTGQGVVTITAKDAYFKTAGCGTWTKTG
;
A
#
# COMPACT_ATOMS: atom_id res chain seq x y z
N MET A 1 4.03 -2.70 42.77
CA MET A 1 3.44 -1.97 41.63
C MET A 1 3.74 -2.80 40.39
N SER A 2 2.77 -3.61 39.97
CA SER A 2 2.91 -4.54 38.85
C SER A 2 2.26 -3.90 37.63
N THR A 3 3.05 -3.64 36.59
CA THR A 3 2.57 -3.13 35.30
C THR A 3 1.87 -4.26 34.56
N MET A 4 0.53 -4.29 34.61
CA MET A 4 -0.26 -5.11 33.71
C MET A 4 -0.24 -4.46 32.32
N SER A 5 0.55 -5.02 31.41
CA SER A 5 0.43 -4.77 29.98
C SER A 5 -0.89 -5.37 29.49
N LEU A 6 -1.88 -4.53 29.18
CA LEU A 6 -3.05 -4.98 28.43
C LEU A 6 -2.63 -5.16 26.97
N ALA A 7 -2.24 -6.38 26.62
CA ALA A 7 -2.23 -6.81 25.23
C ALA A 7 -3.68 -6.81 24.73
N ARG A 8 -4.03 -5.83 23.90
CA ARG A 8 -5.28 -5.91 23.13
C ARG A 8 -5.07 -6.98 22.06
N LEU A 9 -5.88 -8.05 22.13
CA LEU A 9 -5.96 -9.02 21.05
C LEU A 9 -6.41 -8.27 19.79
N ALA A 10 -5.54 -8.20 18.78
CA ALA A 10 -5.97 -7.90 17.43
C ALA A 10 -6.94 -9.01 17.01
N ALA A 11 -8.24 -8.72 17.05
CA ALA A 11 -9.22 -9.58 16.40
C ALA A 11 -8.94 -9.49 14.90
N ALA A 12 -8.37 -10.53 14.33
CA ALA A 12 -8.20 -10.63 12.89
C ALA A 12 -9.59 -10.47 12.24
N GLY A 13 -9.81 -9.31 11.61
CA GLY A 13 -11.00 -9.04 10.81
C GLY A 13 -11.08 -10.09 9.70
N THR A 14 -11.94 -11.08 9.90
CA THR A 14 -12.19 -12.11 8.90
C THR A 14 -13.05 -11.47 7.82
N VAL A 15 -12.47 -11.24 6.64
CA VAL A 15 -13.26 -11.03 5.43
C VAL A 15 -14.06 -12.31 5.21
N VAL A 16 -15.36 -12.26 5.45
CA VAL A 16 -16.26 -13.38 5.17
C VAL A 16 -16.42 -13.48 3.66
N ALA A 17 -15.58 -14.32 3.04
CA ALA A 17 -15.77 -14.78 1.68
C ALA A 17 -16.95 -15.76 1.65
N VAL A 18 -18.09 -15.33 1.10
CA VAL A 18 -19.22 -16.22 0.82
C VAL A 18 -18.86 -17.07 -0.40
N LEU A 19 -18.39 -18.29 -0.16
CA LEU A 19 -18.13 -19.32 -1.17
C LEU A 19 -19.44 -19.97 -1.60
N ALA A 20 -19.92 -19.65 -2.81
CA ALA A 20 -20.91 -20.46 -3.51
C ALA A 20 -20.21 -21.62 -4.22
N ILE A 21 -20.32 -22.83 -3.68
CA ILE A 21 -19.73 -24.05 -4.26
C ILE A 21 -20.73 -24.68 -5.23
N GLY A 22 -20.45 -24.59 -6.52
CA GLY A 22 -21.07 -25.44 -7.55
C GLY A 22 -20.32 -26.77 -7.65
N THR A 23 -21.03 -27.87 -7.43
CA THR A 23 -20.51 -29.25 -7.48
C THR A 23 -20.30 -29.74 -8.91
N ALA A 24 -19.12 -30.30 -9.21
CA ALA A 24 -18.94 -31.31 -10.27
C ALA A 24 -17.77 -32.24 -9.90
N ALA A 25 -17.98 -33.53 -10.13
CA ALA A 25 -17.28 -34.65 -9.51
C ALA A 25 -16.32 -35.39 -10.46
N CYS A 26 -15.44 -36.22 -9.85
CA CYS A 26 -14.67 -37.36 -10.37
C CYS A 26 -13.51 -37.00 -11.34
N GLY A 27 -12.27 -37.51 -11.28
CA GLY A 27 -11.60 -38.64 -10.62
C GLY A 27 -10.14 -38.72 -11.17
N PRO A 28 -9.31 -39.70 -10.77
CA PRO A 28 -7.91 -39.49 -10.32
C PRO A 28 -6.82 -39.94 -11.32
N SER A 29 -5.54 -39.63 -11.04
CA SER A 29 -4.42 -40.62 -11.04
C SER A 29 -3.07 -39.98 -10.64
N ASP A 30 -2.25 -40.84 -10.02
CA ASP A 30 -1.06 -40.60 -9.21
C ASP A 30 0.28 -40.35 -9.96
N ASP A 31 1.23 -39.91 -9.13
CA ASP A 31 2.61 -40.43 -9.00
C ASP A 31 3.84 -39.84 -9.73
N SER A 32 4.74 -39.35 -8.86
CA SER A 32 6.17 -39.71 -8.73
C SER A 32 7.28 -39.12 -9.65
N ALA A 33 8.18 -38.44 -8.93
CA ALA A 33 9.65 -38.60 -8.91
C ALA A 33 10.57 -38.00 -10.00
N SER A 34 11.36 -37.02 -9.53
CA SER A 34 12.83 -36.98 -9.50
C SER A 34 13.65 -36.98 -10.80
N SER A 35 14.49 -35.95 -10.98
CA SER A 35 15.95 -36.12 -11.15
C SER A 35 16.67 -34.77 -11.24
N ALA A 36 17.80 -34.71 -10.55
CA ALA A 36 18.80 -33.65 -10.56
C ALA A 36 19.53 -33.53 -11.92
N GLY A 37 20.08 -32.34 -12.17
CA GLY A 37 21.08 -32.06 -13.20
C GLY A 37 21.89 -30.82 -12.81
N LYS A 38 23.19 -31.02 -12.55
CA LYS A 38 24.14 -30.07 -11.95
C LYS A 38 25.02 -29.45 -13.03
N SER A 39 25.39 -28.18 -12.81
CA SER A 39 26.71 -27.56 -13.05
C SER A 39 27.22 -27.33 -14.49
N GLY A 40 27.64 -26.08 -14.73
CA GLY A 40 28.55 -25.67 -15.81
C GLY A 40 28.98 -24.22 -15.64
N THR A 41 30.24 -24.02 -15.25
CA THR A 41 30.88 -22.76 -14.85
C THR A 41 31.87 -22.26 -15.93
N THR A 42 32.25 -20.98 -15.85
CA THR A 42 33.42 -20.25 -16.42
C THR A 42 33.41 -19.93 -17.92
N ALA A 43 33.44 -18.66 -18.36
CA ALA A 43 34.40 -17.54 -18.20
C ALA A 43 35.52 -17.55 -19.27
N GLY A 44 35.68 -16.42 -19.96
CA GLY A 44 36.78 -16.18 -20.91
C GLY A 44 36.70 -14.80 -21.58
N ALA A 45 37.33 -13.80 -20.94
CA ALA A 45 37.82 -12.57 -21.56
C ALA A 45 39.11 -12.89 -22.35
N THR A 46 39.45 -12.23 -23.46
CA THR A 46 40.18 -10.95 -23.65
C THR A 46 40.48 -10.86 -25.17
N GLY A 47 40.80 -9.77 -25.87
CA GLY A 47 41.06 -8.36 -25.63
C GLY A 47 41.61 -7.76 -26.95
N SER A 48 41.57 -6.44 -27.15
CA SER A 48 42.55 -5.75 -28.03
C SER A 48 42.60 -4.24 -27.74
N THR A 49 43.79 -3.82 -27.33
CA THR A 49 44.42 -2.48 -27.31
C THR A 49 44.61 -1.94 -28.75
N ALA A 50 44.92 -0.68 -29.09
CA ALA A 50 45.31 0.58 -28.44
C ALA A 50 45.04 1.74 -29.42
N GLY A 51 44.99 2.98 -28.93
CA GLY A 51 45.02 4.20 -29.75
C GLY A 51 44.89 5.47 -28.92
N THR A 52 45.99 5.94 -28.35
CA THR A 52 46.09 7.17 -27.55
C THR A 52 46.50 8.36 -28.42
N ALA A 53 45.79 9.49 -28.32
CA ALA A 53 46.37 10.84 -28.48
C ALA A 53 45.54 11.87 -27.68
N PRO A 54 46.17 12.87 -27.04
CA PRO A 54 45.55 13.66 -25.97
C PRO A 54 44.89 14.94 -26.51
N SER A 55 43.73 15.31 -25.97
CA SER A 55 43.22 16.68 -26.08
C SER A 55 42.82 17.18 -24.71
N ALA A 56 43.31 18.38 -24.41
CA ALA A 56 43.35 19.00 -23.11
C ALA A 56 41.95 19.39 -22.60
N SER A 57 41.73 19.06 -21.34
CA SER A 57 41.08 19.86 -20.29
C SER A 57 40.14 21.00 -20.75
N ALA A 58 38.85 20.75 -20.60
CA ALA A 58 37.90 21.75 -20.11
C ALA A 58 36.97 21.03 -19.13
N SER A 59 37.45 20.86 -17.89
CA SER A 59 36.61 20.48 -16.76
C SER A 59 35.68 21.65 -16.45
N ALA A 60 34.53 21.69 -17.12
CA ALA A 60 33.43 22.54 -16.73
C ALA A 60 32.81 21.91 -15.48
N SER A 61 33.26 22.37 -14.33
CA SER A 61 32.67 22.09 -13.03
C SER A 61 31.23 22.60 -13.01
N THR A 62 30.28 21.72 -13.31
CA THR A 62 28.88 21.94 -13.00
C THR A 62 28.77 22.27 -11.52
N PRO A 63 28.22 23.42 -11.11
CA PRO A 63 27.99 23.71 -9.71
C PRO A 63 27.12 22.60 -9.14
N ALA A 64 27.62 21.92 -8.11
CA ALA A 64 26.82 21.01 -7.31
C ALA A 64 25.60 21.80 -6.83
N GLN A 65 24.42 21.48 -7.39
CA GLN A 65 23.17 22.01 -6.87
C GLN A 65 23.07 21.51 -5.44
N LYS A 66 23.29 22.44 -4.51
CA LYS A 66 22.90 22.30 -3.11
C LYS A 66 21.45 21.83 -3.13
N LYS A 67 21.23 20.56 -2.77
CA LYS A 67 19.90 20.01 -2.54
C LYS A 67 19.29 20.91 -1.47
N GLU A 68 18.41 21.79 -1.91
CA GLU A 68 17.69 22.68 -1.04
C GLU A 68 16.85 21.77 -0.14
N ASP A 69 17.16 21.76 1.16
CA ASP A 69 16.43 20.97 2.15
C ASP A 69 15.00 21.49 2.20
N LYS A 70 14.12 20.84 1.41
CA LYS A 70 12.67 21.06 1.48
C LYS A 70 12.28 20.91 2.95
N PRO A 71 11.60 21.90 3.56
CA PRO A 71 11.13 21.80 4.94
C PRO A 71 10.37 20.48 5.11
N ALA A 72 10.78 19.68 6.10
CA ALA A 72 10.09 18.44 6.41
C ALA A 72 8.64 18.76 6.76
N VAL A 73 7.69 18.12 6.08
CA VAL A 73 6.27 18.32 6.36
C VAL A 73 5.99 17.77 7.76
N LYS A 74 5.25 18.54 8.56
CA LYS A 74 4.93 18.18 9.94
C LYS A 74 3.78 17.16 9.95
N ALA A 75 3.96 16.08 10.72
CA ALA A 75 2.89 15.13 11.00
C ALA A 75 1.68 15.84 11.64
N ALA A 76 0.49 15.45 11.23
CA ALA A 76 -0.75 15.92 11.84
C ALA A 76 -0.91 15.34 13.25
N PHE A 77 -0.59 14.05 13.41
CA PHE A 77 -0.52 13.35 14.68
C PHE A 77 0.42 12.15 14.58
N LYS A 78 0.83 11.62 15.73
CA LYS A 78 1.76 10.48 15.84
C LYS A 78 1.10 9.19 15.35
N GLY A 79 1.94 8.23 14.95
CA GLY A 79 1.52 6.94 14.42
C GLY A 79 0.62 6.11 15.32
N ASP A 80 0.82 6.18 16.65
CA ASP A 80 0.02 5.42 17.62
C ASP A 80 -0.84 6.33 18.49
N GLY A 81 -2.04 5.86 18.80
CA GLY A 81 -2.92 6.46 19.80
C GLY A 81 -4.39 6.18 19.57
N THR A 82 -5.19 6.50 20.59
CA THR A 82 -6.65 6.59 20.53
C THR A 82 -7.01 8.06 20.70
N PHE A 83 -7.59 8.66 19.66
CA PHE A 83 -7.79 10.10 19.56
C PHE A 83 -9.28 10.44 19.54
N GLN A 84 -9.69 11.40 20.36
CA GLN A 84 -11.03 11.97 20.30
C GLN A 84 -11.14 12.94 19.13
N VAL A 85 -12.04 12.63 18.19
CA VAL A 85 -12.28 13.46 17.01
C VAL A 85 -12.97 14.77 17.41
N GLY A 86 -12.45 15.88 16.91
CA GLY A 86 -12.89 17.25 17.25
C GLY A 86 -12.16 17.86 18.45
N SER A 87 -11.51 17.05 19.29
CA SER A 87 -10.66 17.52 20.41
C SER A 87 -9.18 17.34 20.06
N ASP A 88 -8.75 16.08 19.92
CA ASP A 88 -7.34 15.71 19.81
C ASP A 88 -6.88 15.80 18.35
N ILE A 89 -7.74 15.37 17.43
CA ILE A 89 -7.55 15.45 15.99
C ILE A 89 -8.77 16.09 15.32
N LYS A 90 -8.55 16.77 14.19
CA LYS A 90 -9.65 17.36 13.42
C LYS A 90 -10.22 16.33 12.44
N PRO A 91 -11.49 16.46 12.03
CA PRO A 91 -11.99 15.76 10.86
C PRO A 91 -11.19 16.17 9.61
N GLY A 92 -11.04 15.23 8.67
CA GLY A 92 -10.27 15.42 7.45
C GLY A 92 -9.73 14.12 6.88
N THR A 93 -9.06 14.21 5.74
CA THR A 93 -8.38 13.06 5.13
C THR A 93 -6.91 13.06 5.51
N TYR A 94 -6.41 11.90 5.95
CA TYR A 94 -5.04 11.70 6.41
C TYR A 94 -4.38 10.57 5.63
N LYS A 95 -3.05 10.60 5.57
CA LYS A 95 -2.20 9.61 4.92
C LYS A 95 -1.13 9.11 5.89
N THR A 96 -0.93 7.81 5.92
CA THR A 96 0.27 7.16 6.48
C THR A 96 1.00 6.39 5.37
N SER A 97 2.32 6.26 5.49
CA SER A 97 3.17 5.59 4.49
C SER A 97 4.36 4.91 5.17
N GLY A 98 4.89 3.86 4.54
CA GLY A 98 6.05 3.10 5.03
C GLY A 98 5.70 2.07 6.11
N ASN A 99 4.45 1.59 6.12
CA ASN A 99 3.97 0.52 7.00
C ASN A 99 4.29 -0.85 6.37
N ASP A 100 5.56 -1.09 6.03
CA ASP A 100 5.98 -2.22 5.21
C ASP A 100 5.99 -3.56 5.99
N ASP A 101 5.87 -3.50 7.32
CA ASP A 101 5.74 -4.67 8.20
C ASP A 101 4.33 -5.27 8.23
N GLY A 102 3.34 -4.56 7.67
CA GLY A 102 1.93 -4.99 7.65
C GLY A 102 1.25 -4.94 9.02
N MET A 103 1.86 -4.32 10.02
CA MET A 103 1.37 -4.30 11.40
C MET A 103 0.43 -3.12 11.69
N CYS A 104 0.46 -2.08 10.84
CA CYS A 104 -0.37 -0.89 11.00
C CYS A 104 -1.85 -1.25 10.96
N TYR A 105 -2.55 -1.02 12.06
CA TYR A 105 -4.00 -1.13 12.17
C TYR A 105 -4.59 0.23 12.54
N TRP A 106 -5.71 0.58 11.91
CA TRP A 106 -6.49 1.74 12.32
C TRP A 106 -7.99 1.44 12.28
N GLU A 107 -8.74 2.17 13.09
CA GLU A 107 -10.21 2.14 13.10
C GLU A 107 -10.80 3.54 13.37
N ARG A 108 -11.99 3.76 12.80
CA ARG A 108 -12.89 4.88 13.06
C ARG A 108 -14.07 4.34 13.85
N ASP A 109 -14.42 4.96 14.96
CA ASP A 109 -15.54 4.51 15.80
C ASP A 109 -16.59 5.59 16.04
N LYS A 110 -17.83 5.13 16.23
CA LYS A 110 -18.99 6.00 16.51
C LYS A 110 -19.12 6.42 17.97
N ASP A 111 -18.36 5.79 18.86
CA ASP A 111 -18.27 6.12 20.29
C ASP A 111 -16.99 5.52 20.91
N ALA A 112 -16.79 5.72 22.21
CA ALA A 112 -15.61 5.29 22.95
C ALA A 112 -15.81 3.98 23.74
N LYS A 113 -16.82 3.16 23.39
CA LYS A 113 -17.12 1.92 24.12
C LYS A 113 -16.11 0.81 23.81
N ALA A 114 -15.45 0.87 22.65
CA ALA A 114 -14.54 -0.15 22.16
C ALA A 114 -15.19 -1.53 21.94
N ASP A 115 -16.51 -1.55 21.69
CA ASP A 115 -17.23 -2.74 21.24
C ASP A 115 -17.07 -2.89 19.72
N THR A 116 -17.13 -4.12 19.19
CA THR A 116 -17.08 -4.37 17.74
C THR A 116 -18.14 -3.62 16.95
N ASP A 117 -19.32 -3.43 17.55
CA ASP A 117 -20.42 -2.68 16.92
C ASP A 117 -20.17 -1.16 16.87
N SER A 118 -19.13 -0.68 17.55
CA SER A 118 -18.71 0.74 17.53
C SER A 118 -17.94 1.09 16.26
N ILE A 119 -17.27 0.08 15.67
CA ILE A 119 -16.40 0.23 14.51
C ILE A 119 -17.23 0.66 13.31
N LEU A 120 -16.92 1.84 12.78
CA LEU A 120 -17.49 2.37 11.53
C LEU A 120 -16.70 1.89 10.32
N ALA A 121 -15.37 1.85 10.45
CA ALA A 121 -14.46 1.36 9.42
C ALA A 121 -13.11 1.02 10.08
N ASN A 122 -12.43 0.00 9.57
CA ASN A 122 -11.08 -0.36 9.99
C ASN A 122 -10.27 -0.92 8.83
N ASP A 123 -8.96 -1.04 9.04
CA ASP A 123 -8.06 -1.64 8.05
C ASP A 123 -6.76 -2.14 8.69
N THR A 124 -6.18 -3.17 8.07
CA THR A 124 -4.80 -3.61 8.33
C THR A 124 -3.95 -3.25 7.11
N VAL A 125 -2.92 -2.44 7.33
CA VAL A 125 -2.22 -1.72 6.26
C VAL A 125 -0.82 -2.28 6.07
N ALA A 126 -0.56 -2.74 4.84
CA ALA A 126 0.78 -2.85 4.28
C ALA A 126 1.07 -1.64 3.37
N GLY A 127 2.22 -1.00 3.55
CA GLY A 127 2.66 0.14 2.74
C GLY A 127 1.99 1.46 3.13
N SER A 128 1.11 2.01 2.28
CA SER A 128 0.43 3.29 2.50
C SER A 128 -1.06 3.13 2.74
N SER A 129 -1.66 4.04 3.51
CA SER A 129 -3.12 4.13 3.65
C SER A 129 -3.59 5.58 3.64
N TYR A 130 -4.81 5.77 3.15
CA TYR A 130 -5.57 7.01 3.31
C TYR A 130 -6.82 6.71 4.12
N VAL A 131 -7.15 7.60 5.06
CA VAL A 131 -8.40 7.53 5.81
C VAL A 131 -9.05 8.91 5.85
N THR A 132 -10.34 8.98 5.58
CA THR A 132 -11.15 10.18 5.81
C THR A 132 -11.87 10.03 7.14
N ILE A 133 -11.53 10.86 8.11
CA ILE A 133 -12.18 10.95 9.42
C ILE A 133 -13.32 11.97 9.31
N LYS A 134 -14.55 11.52 9.54
CA LYS A 134 -15.77 12.33 9.41
C LYS A 134 -15.98 13.12 10.70
N PRO A 135 -16.63 14.30 10.64
CA PRO A 135 -17.01 15.05 11.86
C PRO A 135 -17.92 14.28 12.82
N THR A 136 -18.62 13.26 12.33
CA THR A 136 -19.51 12.41 13.11
C THR A 136 -18.78 11.32 13.89
N ASP A 137 -17.57 10.95 13.47
CA ASP A 137 -16.76 9.96 14.18
C ASP A 137 -16.42 10.52 15.56
N LYS A 138 -16.31 9.63 16.55
CA LYS A 138 -15.98 10.02 17.92
C LYS A 138 -14.56 9.67 18.28
N ILE A 139 -14.10 8.52 17.82
CA ILE A 139 -12.76 8.02 18.10
C ILE A 139 -12.08 7.62 16.79
N PHE A 140 -10.79 7.88 16.72
CA PHE A 140 -9.89 7.28 15.75
C PHE A 140 -8.78 6.58 16.52
N THR A 141 -8.61 5.28 16.31
CA THR A 141 -7.51 4.52 16.89
C THR A 141 -6.51 4.14 15.79
N SER A 142 -5.22 4.26 16.09
CA SER A 142 -4.11 3.89 15.23
C SER A 142 -3.07 3.15 16.06
N THR A 143 -2.59 2.01 15.56
CA THR A 143 -1.68 1.11 16.27
C THR A 143 -0.67 0.52 15.30
N ASP A 144 0.61 0.58 15.66
CA ASP A 144 1.77 0.16 14.86
C ASP A 144 1.86 0.85 13.49
N CYS A 145 1.22 2.02 13.35
CA CYS A 145 1.26 2.82 12.13
C CYS A 145 2.40 3.83 12.19
N LYS A 146 2.92 4.22 11.02
CA LYS A 146 3.76 5.40 10.89
C LYS A 146 2.92 6.67 11.08
N ASP A 147 3.59 7.78 11.38
CA ASP A 147 2.99 9.09 11.58
C ASP A 147 1.99 9.45 10.46
N TRP A 148 0.89 10.09 10.86
CA TRP A 148 -0.16 10.50 9.94
C TRP A 148 0.01 11.95 9.54
N PHE A 149 -0.14 12.22 8.24
CA PHE A 149 -0.05 13.55 7.65
C PHE A 149 -1.39 13.92 7.03
N ALA A 150 -1.77 15.20 7.08
CA ALA A 150 -2.94 15.66 6.35
C ALA A 150 -2.75 15.37 4.85
N ALA A 151 -3.76 14.81 4.19
CA ALA A 151 -3.67 14.50 2.78
C ALA A 151 -3.45 15.80 1.98
N GLY A 152 -2.37 15.84 1.18
CA GLY A 152 -1.97 17.03 0.44
C GLY A 152 -1.11 18.04 1.22
N ALA A 153 -0.65 17.70 2.43
CA ALA A 153 0.33 18.52 3.17
C ALA A 153 1.66 18.66 2.40
N ASP A 154 1.98 17.68 1.56
CA ASP A 154 3.12 17.68 0.66
C ASP A 154 2.71 18.07 -0.76
N LYS A 155 3.57 18.86 -1.43
CA LYS A 155 3.52 18.98 -2.88
C LYS A 155 3.92 17.63 -3.50
N PRO A 156 3.01 16.93 -4.20
CA PRO A 156 3.32 15.64 -4.79
C PRO A 156 4.28 15.82 -5.98
N GLY A 157 5.10 14.80 -6.23
CA GLY A 157 5.80 14.66 -7.51
C GLY A 157 4.84 14.24 -8.63
N ALA A 158 5.39 13.85 -9.77
CA ALA A 158 4.59 13.22 -10.81
C ALA A 158 4.00 11.88 -10.29
N PRO A 159 2.73 11.55 -10.60
CA PRO A 159 2.13 10.28 -10.19
C PRO A 159 2.90 9.08 -10.74
N LYS A 160 3.06 8.05 -9.92
CA LYS A 160 3.83 6.85 -10.26
C LYS A 160 3.08 5.98 -11.27
N THR A 161 3.83 5.23 -12.06
CA THR A 161 3.33 4.22 -13.01
C THR A 161 3.54 2.79 -12.52
N SER A 162 3.98 2.62 -11.28
CA SER A 162 4.10 1.32 -10.62
C SER A 162 3.86 1.46 -9.11
N MET A 163 3.25 0.45 -8.51
CA MET A 163 3.02 0.37 -7.07
C MET A 163 2.96 -1.08 -6.57
N GLY A 164 3.29 -1.27 -5.29
CA GLY A 164 3.00 -2.51 -4.56
C GLY A 164 1.78 -2.29 -3.65
N ASP A 165 1.75 -3.00 -2.53
CA ASP A 165 0.67 -2.95 -1.56
C ASP A 165 0.43 -1.53 -0.99
N GLY A 166 -0.82 -1.26 -0.64
CA GLY A 166 -1.29 -0.02 -0.04
C GLY A 166 -2.40 0.65 -0.82
N MET A 167 -2.78 1.83 -0.35
CA MET A 167 -3.81 2.70 -0.91
C MET A 167 -3.18 3.96 -1.52
N TYR A 168 -3.62 4.29 -2.74
CA TYR A 168 -3.03 5.32 -3.58
C TYR A 168 -4.12 6.26 -4.09
N LYS A 169 -3.93 7.57 -3.95
CA LYS A 169 -4.81 8.57 -4.54
C LYS A 169 -4.51 8.72 -6.03
N VAL A 170 -5.51 8.50 -6.88
CA VAL A 170 -5.35 8.57 -8.34
C VAL A 170 -5.07 10.01 -8.77
N GLY A 171 -4.14 10.18 -9.73
CA GLY A 171 -3.67 11.48 -10.20
C GLY A 171 -2.76 12.23 -9.23
N THR A 172 -2.54 11.70 -8.02
CA THR A 172 -1.59 12.25 -7.03
C THR A 172 -0.45 11.27 -6.78
N ASP A 173 -0.77 10.05 -6.33
CA ASP A 173 0.23 9.03 -6.02
C ASP A 173 0.50 8.13 -7.22
N ILE A 174 -0.55 7.77 -7.96
CA ILE A 174 -0.48 6.88 -9.13
C ILE A 174 -1.22 7.49 -10.31
N ALA A 175 -0.74 7.25 -11.53
CA ALA A 175 -1.39 7.73 -12.74
C ALA A 175 -2.63 6.89 -13.08
N ALA A 176 -3.63 7.51 -13.72
CA ALA A 176 -4.69 6.73 -14.37
C ALA A 176 -4.13 5.93 -15.56
N GLY A 177 -4.66 4.73 -15.77
CA GLY A 177 -4.41 3.85 -16.92
C GLY A 177 -4.64 2.38 -16.56
N THR A 178 -4.21 1.50 -17.46
CA THR A 178 -4.29 0.05 -17.29
C THR A 178 -3.01 -0.48 -16.66
N TYR A 179 -3.16 -1.28 -15.61
CA TYR A 179 -2.09 -1.88 -14.85
C TYR A 179 -2.16 -3.40 -14.92
N LYS A 180 -1.00 -4.04 -14.87
CA LYS A 180 -0.86 -5.48 -14.69
C LYS A 180 -0.02 -5.81 -13.47
N ALA A 181 -0.42 -6.83 -12.73
CA ALA A 181 0.36 -7.43 -11.66
C ALA A 181 0.46 -8.94 -11.88
N LYS A 182 1.51 -9.56 -11.34
CA LYS A 182 1.61 -11.02 -11.34
C LYS A 182 0.46 -11.66 -10.53
N GLY A 183 -0.05 -10.94 -9.54
CA GLY A 183 -1.02 -11.41 -8.56
C GLY A 183 -0.40 -12.38 -7.57
N GLY A 184 -1.26 -13.08 -6.83
CA GLY A 184 -0.87 -13.99 -5.75
C GLY A 184 -2.11 -14.61 -5.11
N GLU A 185 -1.92 -15.60 -4.24
CA GLU A 185 -3.03 -16.33 -3.60
C GLU A 185 -3.92 -15.44 -2.73
N THR A 186 -3.39 -14.32 -2.25
CA THR A 186 -4.08 -13.33 -1.40
C THR A 186 -4.30 -11.99 -2.10
N CYS A 187 -4.15 -11.94 -3.43
CA CYS A 187 -4.24 -10.68 -4.16
C CYS A 187 -5.66 -10.13 -4.17
N TYR A 188 -5.84 -9.00 -3.51
CA TYR A 188 -7.05 -8.20 -3.53
C TYR A 188 -6.74 -6.80 -4.07
N TRP A 189 -7.67 -6.23 -4.82
CA TRP A 189 -7.64 -4.83 -5.19
C TRP A 189 -9.03 -4.22 -5.23
N GLU A 190 -9.11 -2.91 -5.02
CA GLU A 190 -10.32 -2.13 -5.19
C GLU A 190 -10.03 -0.73 -5.74
N ARG A 191 -10.97 -0.21 -6.54
CA ARG A 191 -11.10 1.19 -6.91
C ARG A 191 -12.21 1.80 -6.06
N THR A 192 -11.97 2.95 -5.46
CA THR A 192 -12.95 3.59 -4.58
C THR A 192 -13.16 5.06 -4.92
N LYS A 193 -14.34 5.59 -4.58
CA LYS A 193 -14.72 7.00 -4.82
C LYS A 193 -14.27 7.95 -3.72
N ASP A 194 -13.85 7.41 -2.57
CA ASP A 194 -13.33 8.15 -1.42
C ASP A 194 -12.48 7.22 -0.53
N ALA A 195 -11.93 7.77 0.55
CA ALA A 195 -11.15 7.04 1.56
C ALA A 195 -11.95 6.83 2.86
N LEU A 196 -13.26 6.59 2.76
CA LEU A 196 -14.11 6.28 3.92
C LEU A 196 -14.05 4.82 4.32
N HIS A 197 -13.69 3.92 3.40
CA HIS A 197 -13.70 2.46 3.57
C HIS A 197 -15.09 1.90 3.86
N ASP A 198 -16.14 2.62 3.45
CA ASP A 198 -17.51 2.12 3.43
C ASP A 198 -17.68 1.16 2.22
N VAL A 199 -18.50 0.12 2.33
CA VAL A 199 -18.79 -0.79 1.20
C VAL A 199 -19.35 -0.03 -0.02
N ASP A 200 -20.11 1.03 0.23
CA ASP A 200 -20.67 1.90 -0.80
C ASP A 200 -19.62 2.77 -1.49
N SER A 201 -18.41 2.87 -0.95
CA SER A 201 -17.29 3.58 -1.57
C SER A 201 -16.61 2.78 -2.68
N ILE A 202 -16.80 1.46 -2.70
CA ILE A 202 -16.18 0.56 -3.67
C ILE A 202 -16.87 0.72 -5.03
N LEU A 203 -16.10 1.12 -6.03
CA LEU A 203 -16.53 1.23 -7.42
C LEU A 203 -16.36 -0.09 -8.18
N ALA A 204 -15.29 -0.81 -7.87
CA ALA A 204 -15.01 -2.16 -8.33
C ALA A 204 -13.93 -2.78 -7.46
N ASN A 205 -13.99 -4.09 -7.25
CA ASN A 205 -12.96 -4.86 -6.57
C ASN A 205 -12.84 -6.25 -7.18
N ASP A 206 -11.76 -6.96 -6.85
CA ASP A 206 -11.58 -8.35 -7.26
C ASP A 206 -10.59 -9.09 -6.33
N ASN A 207 -10.74 -10.41 -6.25
CA ASN A 207 -9.78 -11.33 -5.61
C ASN A 207 -9.16 -12.21 -6.71
N VAL A 208 -7.89 -11.94 -7.03
CA VAL A 208 -7.26 -12.52 -8.22
C VAL A 208 -6.26 -13.62 -7.82
N THR A 209 -6.48 -14.86 -8.23
CA THR A 209 -5.56 -15.98 -7.93
C THR A 209 -4.40 -16.14 -8.92
N GLY A 210 -4.31 -15.26 -9.92
CA GLY A 210 -3.29 -15.23 -10.97
C GLY A 210 -3.00 -13.80 -11.44
N GLN A 211 -2.64 -13.61 -12.71
CA GLN A 211 -2.35 -12.26 -13.24
C GLN A 211 -3.56 -11.33 -13.06
N GLY A 212 -3.35 -10.21 -12.36
CA GLY A 212 -4.32 -9.13 -12.24
C GLY A 212 -4.16 -8.14 -13.39
N VAL A 213 -5.29 -7.69 -13.96
CA VAL A 213 -5.35 -6.58 -14.92
C VAL A 213 -6.48 -5.65 -14.50
N VAL A 214 -6.18 -4.36 -14.35
CA VAL A 214 -7.17 -3.37 -13.93
C VAL A 214 -6.97 -2.06 -14.68
N THR A 215 -8.05 -1.44 -15.15
CA THR A 215 -8.03 -0.07 -15.64
C THR A 215 -8.46 0.87 -14.52
N ILE A 216 -7.54 1.70 -14.07
CA ILE A 216 -7.77 2.80 -13.13
C ILE A 216 -8.04 4.06 -13.97
N THR A 217 -9.24 4.61 -13.84
CA THR A 217 -9.67 5.80 -14.57
C THR A 217 -9.34 7.06 -13.78
N ALA A 218 -9.27 8.21 -14.45
CA ALA A 218 -9.09 9.51 -13.77
C ALA A 218 -10.28 9.93 -12.88
N LYS A 219 -11.41 9.20 -12.95
CA LYS A 219 -12.59 9.41 -12.09
C LYS A 219 -12.53 8.60 -10.80
N ASP A 220 -11.71 7.57 -10.75
CA ASP A 220 -11.48 6.82 -9.52
C ASP A 220 -10.72 7.74 -8.57
N ALA A 221 -11.12 7.81 -7.30
CA ALA A 221 -10.43 8.67 -6.34
C ALA A 221 -9.21 7.96 -5.75
N TYR A 222 -9.37 6.67 -5.44
CA TYR A 222 -8.32 5.85 -4.86
C TYR A 222 -8.28 4.46 -5.49
N PHE A 223 -7.09 3.86 -5.44
CA PHE A 223 -6.86 2.45 -5.70
C PHE A 223 -6.16 1.83 -4.49
N LYS A 224 -6.70 0.75 -3.95
CA LYS A 224 -6.11 -0.02 -2.85
C LYS A 224 -5.79 -1.43 -3.34
N THR A 225 -4.65 -1.97 -2.93
CA THR A 225 -4.24 -3.33 -3.26
C THR A 225 -3.42 -3.96 -2.14
N ALA A 226 -3.55 -5.27 -1.98
CA ALA A 226 -2.77 -6.06 -1.04
C ALA A 226 -2.48 -7.44 -1.65
N GLY A 227 -1.28 -7.98 -1.43
CA GLY A 227 -0.92 -9.34 -1.84
C GLY A 227 -0.80 -9.57 -3.34
N CYS A 228 -0.82 -8.51 -4.16
CA CYS A 228 -0.77 -8.63 -5.62
C CYS A 228 0.65 -8.56 -6.21
N GLY A 229 1.63 -8.23 -5.37
CA GLY A 229 2.97 -7.85 -5.82
C GLY A 229 2.96 -6.51 -6.55
N THR A 230 3.88 -6.33 -7.49
CA THR A 230 4.02 -5.05 -8.19
C THR A 230 3.03 -4.92 -9.35
N TRP A 231 2.16 -3.92 -9.27
CA TRP A 231 1.41 -3.40 -10.41
C TRP A 231 2.30 -2.50 -11.26
N THR A 232 2.27 -2.69 -12.58
CA THR A 232 2.96 -1.84 -13.56
C THR A 232 1.99 -1.38 -14.63
N LYS A 233 2.00 -0.08 -14.94
CA LYS A 233 1.16 0.51 -15.98
C LYS A 233 1.59 0.00 -17.36
N THR A 234 0.63 -0.48 -18.16
CA THR A 234 0.84 -1.02 -19.51
C THR A 234 0.10 -0.26 -20.60
N GLY A 235 -0.77 0.69 -20.24
CA GLY A 235 -1.56 1.50 -21.18
C GLY A 235 -2.23 2.67 -20.49
#